data_AF-A0A818EQ28-F1
#
_entry.id   AF-A0A818EQ28-F1
#
_cell.length_a   1.000
_cell.length_b   1.000
_cell.length_c   1.000
_cell.angle_alpha   90.00
_cell.angle_beta   90.00
_cell.angle_gamma   90.00
#
_symmetry.space_group_name_H-M   'P 1'
#
loop_
_entity.id
_entity.type
_entity.pdbx_description
1 polymer ?
#
loop_
_entity_poly.entity_id
_entity_poly.type
_entity_poly.pdbx_seq_one_letter_code
_entity_poly.pdbx_strand_id
1 'polypeptide(L)'
;MSSCSVPIRRKNTVVEKVLMCNYDLSDNYDVIIRFHSAKILSRNVLGGHPDPYFIANIDHVISFKSIALSKTLEPSWYDAEWIVRNISRHAELIVTLYDKYDRKLSDDFIGQFIIRDLINYIPSTKGHDIINASNQYNGCFHLSIQSMKSSEETKQLPRYTLDSSCRYFCHNSMTMGRLTKINIDHTYPTWKIQMRRISFFFLPNQRQYWNKQYKSARAIFGNYPFSSTSRKSIKLAHKALYEKTSRYNENGSLNSSDDLWKFVFTNRITKIIKPCIYTYVIDNYSWKFSETGIGLFTDFVSKHALLANCSEYVCYAGEFHPRPKYGWDKWDDEWELVFDNNSRTYAPDANLLINLKQLLVFNFPGLNIVTYDCEDPKLQDSKEALTLAAQKYQNSLVTSQ
;
A
#
# COMPACT_ATOMS: atom_id res chain seq x y z
N MET A 1 57.43 -15.85 9.23
CA MET A 1 56.30 -14.91 9.43
C MET A 1 55.61 -14.70 8.09
N SER A 2 54.56 -15.47 7.81
CA SER A 2 53.71 -15.28 6.64
C SER A 2 52.29 -15.13 7.16
N SER A 3 51.76 -13.91 7.10
CA SER A 3 50.39 -13.59 7.53
C SER A 3 49.46 -13.73 6.34
N CYS A 4 48.73 -14.85 6.28
CA CYS A 4 47.55 -14.99 5.42
C CYS A 4 46.44 -14.08 5.93
N SER A 5 46.22 -12.95 5.26
CA SER A 5 45.04 -12.11 5.43
C SER A 5 43.89 -12.65 4.58
N VAL A 6 42.89 -13.22 5.23
CA VAL A 6 41.60 -13.60 4.63
C VAL A 6 40.86 -12.33 4.18
N PRO A 7 40.33 -12.24 2.95
CA PRO A 7 39.56 -11.08 2.55
C PRO A 7 38.19 -11.10 3.24
N ILE A 8 37.96 -10.11 4.09
CA ILE A 8 36.66 -9.82 4.71
C ILE A 8 35.66 -9.50 3.59
N ARG A 9 34.64 -10.37 3.42
CA ARG A 9 33.46 -10.10 2.59
C ARG A 9 32.81 -8.80 3.06
N ARG A 10 32.99 -7.71 2.31
CA ARG A 10 32.21 -6.48 2.47
C ARG A 10 30.73 -6.81 2.21
N LYS A 11 29.85 -6.41 3.12
CA LYS A 11 28.39 -6.53 2.97
C LYS A 11 27.96 -5.59 1.84
N ASN A 12 27.47 -6.13 0.74
CA ASN A 12 27.00 -5.38 -0.42
C ASN A 12 25.85 -4.43 -0.01
N THR A 13 26.06 -3.14 -0.21
CA THR A 13 25.05 -2.09 -0.05
C THR A 13 24.05 -2.14 -1.22
N VAL A 14 22.81 -1.72 -1.00
CA VAL A 14 21.73 -1.68 -2.04
C VAL A 14 22.16 -0.96 -3.33
N VAL A 15 23.10 -0.01 -3.21
CA VAL A 15 23.66 0.79 -4.31
C VAL A 15 24.35 -0.07 -5.40
N GLU A 16 24.97 -1.20 -5.06
CA GLU A 16 25.69 -2.04 -6.06
C GLU A 16 24.77 -3.01 -6.82
N LYS A 17 23.52 -3.22 -6.36
CA LYS A 17 22.61 -4.20 -6.98
C LYS A 17 21.85 -3.68 -8.22
N VAL A 18 21.93 -2.39 -8.54
CA VAL A 18 21.11 -1.79 -9.60
C VAL A 18 21.73 -1.92 -11.01
N LEU A 19 22.97 -2.40 -11.12
CA LEU A 19 23.66 -2.56 -12.40
C LEU A 19 23.54 -3.99 -12.94
N MET A 20 22.34 -4.45 -13.33
CA MET A 20 22.19 -5.60 -14.26
C MET A 20 20.81 -5.59 -14.92
N CYS A 21 20.63 -4.73 -15.92
CA CYS A 21 19.68 -4.91 -17.02
C CYS A 21 20.13 -3.95 -18.15
N ASN A 22 20.74 -4.49 -19.22
CA ASN A 22 21.13 -3.73 -20.41
C ASN A 22 19.88 -3.21 -21.16
N TYR A 23 19.25 -2.17 -20.63
CA TYR A 23 18.37 -1.31 -21.41
C TYR A 23 19.14 -0.05 -21.75
N ASP A 24 18.99 0.44 -22.98
CA ASP A 24 19.42 1.77 -23.33
C ASP A 24 18.54 2.78 -22.56
N LEU A 25 19.01 3.17 -21.37
CA LEU A 25 18.34 4.15 -20.49
C LEU A 25 18.59 5.60 -20.96
N SER A 26 19.25 5.80 -22.11
CA SER A 26 19.61 7.13 -22.61
C SER A 26 18.39 8.00 -22.97
N ASP A 27 17.23 7.37 -23.18
CA ASP A 27 15.98 8.03 -23.61
C ASP A 27 14.81 7.81 -22.63
N ASN A 28 15.11 7.78 -21.33
CA ASN A 28 14.10 7.71 -20.28
C ASN A 28 13.69 9.10 -19.77
N TYR A 29 12.44 9.19 -19.34
CA TYR A 29 11.84 10.42 -18.83
C TYR A 29 11.25 10.22 -17.44
N ASP A 30 11.23 11.31 -16.68
CA ASP A 30 10.47 11.44 -15.44
C ASP A 30 9.21 12.24 -15.74
N VAL A 31 8.08 11.76 -15.22
CA VAL A 31 6.78 12.42 -15.41
C VAL A 31 6.12 12.78 -14.10
N ILE A 32 5.48 13.94 -14.11
CA ILE A 32 4.58 14.41 -13.08
C ILE A 32 3.21 14.61 -13.73
N ILE A 33 2.24 13.78 -13.34
CA ILE A 33 0.86 13.84 -13.82
C ILE A 33 0.00 14.40 -12.69
N ARG A 34 -0.73 15.48 -12.96
CA ARG A 34 -1.70 16.05 -12.04
C ARG A 34 -3.09 15.87 -12.62
N PHE A 35 -3.93 15.13 -11.90
CA PHE A 35 -5.30 14.87 -12.30
C PHE A 35 -6.22 15.91 -11.66
N HIS A 36 -6.88 16.73 -12.48
CA HIS A 36 -7.62 17.89 -11.98
C HIS A 36 -9.08 17.55 -11.72
N SER A 37 -9.84 17.26 -12.77
CA SER A 37 -11.28 17.06 -12.68
C SER A 37 -11.83 16.29 -13.87
N ALA A 38 -13.08 15.87 -13.77
CA ALA A 38 -13.83 15.39 -14.92
C ALA A 38 -15.23 15.99 -14.91
N LYS A 39 -15.89 15.97 -16.07
CA LYS A 39 -17.32 16.20 -16.23
C LYS A 39 -17.90 14.98 -16.90
N ILE A 40 -18.79 14.27 -16.22
CA ILE A 40 -19.40 13.01 -16.67
C ILE A 40 -20.82 13.30 -17.15
N LEU A 41 -21.18 12.77 -18.31
CA LEU A 41 -22.54 12.85 -18.81
C LEU A 41 -23.34 11.64 -18.30
N SER A 42 -24.23 11.82 -17.32
CA SER A 42 -25.14 10.75 -16.95
C SER A 42 -26.24 10.61 -18.01
N ARG A 43 -26.49 9.37 -18.47
CA ARG A 43 -27.65 9.07 -19.34
C ARG A 43 -28.90 8.61 -18.59
N ASN A 44 -28.86 8.41 -17.27
CA ASN A 44 -30.05 7.96 -16.52
C ASN A 44 -30.09 8.56 -15.10
N VAL A 45 -30.87 9.62 -14.94
CA VAL A 45 -31.09 10.36 -13.67
C VAL A 45 -31.90 9.54 -12.63
N LEU A 46 -32.48 8.41 -13.04
CA LEU A 46 -33.28 7.53 -12.16
C LEU A 46 -32.45 6.73 -11.13
N GLY A 47 -31.13 6.58 -11.35
CA GLY A 47 -30.24 5.74 -10.52
C GLY A 47 -29.45 6.45 -9.43
N GLY A 48 -29.61 7.77 -9.28
CA GLY A 48 -28.76 8.60 -8.42
C GLY A 48 -27.48 9.08 -9.12
N HIS A 49 -26.73 9.96 -8.46
CA HIS A 49 -25.44 10.42 -8.94
C HIS A 49 -24.35 9.35 -8.71
N PRO A 50 -23.40 9.20 -9.65
CA PRO A 50 -22.32 8.23 -9.51
C PRO A 50 -21.34 8.64 -8.40
N ASP A 51 -20.57 7.66 -7.93
CA ASP A 51 -19.42 7.83 -7.05
C ASP A 51 -18.11 7.65 -7.85
N PRO A 52 -17.76 8.60 -8.74
CA PRO A 52 -16.69 8.41 -9.71
C PRO A 52 -15.30 8.32 -9.07
N TYR A 53 -14.50 7.41 -9.61
CA TYR A 53 -13.04 7.37 -9.46
C TYR A 53 -12.39 7.00 -10.79
N PHE A 54 -11.07 7.13 -10.87
CA PHE A 54 -10.31 6.69 -12.04
C PHE A 54 -9.13 5.79 -11.66
N ILE A 55 -8.72 4.99 -12.62
CA ILE A 55 -7.46 4.24 -12.63
C ILE A 55 -6.67 4.76 -13.84
N ALA A 56 -5.53 5.38 -13.56
CA ALA A 56 -4.54 5.75 -14.55
C ALA A 56 -3.46 4.68 -14.62
N ASN A 57 -2.98 4.37 -15.81
CA ASN A 57 -2.02 3.31 -16.05
C ASN A 57 -1.01 3.74 -17.12
N ILE A 58 0.28 3.49 -16.87
CA ILE A 58 1.35 3.69 -17.85
C ILE A 58 1.84 2.32 -18.32
N ASP A 59 1.76 2.07 -19.63
CA ASP A 59 2.24 0.86 -20.34
C ASP A 59 1.75 -0.48 -19.78
N HIS A 60 0.64 -0.50 -19.04
CA HIS A 60 0.17 -1.65 -18.26
C HIS A 60 1.12 -2.10 -17.13
N VAL A 61 2.17 -1.33 -16.85
CA VAL A 61 3.21 -1.66 -15.86
C VAL A 61 2.87 -1.10 -14.48
N ILE A 62 2.53 0.19 -14.42
CA ILE A 62 2.29 0.92 -13.17
C ILE A 62 0.93 1.60 -13.21
N SER A 63 0.23 1.58 -12.08
CA SER A 63 -1.11 2.16 -11.96
C SER A 63 -1.25 3.11 -10.78
N PHE A 64 -2.02 4.16 -10.99
CA PHE A 64 -2.51 5.06 -9.97
C PHE A 64 -4.03 4.93 -9.88
N LYS A 65 -4.57 4.81 -8.66
CA LYS A 65 -6.01 4.79 -8.41
C LYS A 65 -6.40 6.00 -7.58
N SER A 66 -7.34 6.80 -8.06
CA SER A 66 -7.85 7.94 -7.32
C SER A 66 -8.84 7.55 -6.22
N ILE A 67 -9.15 8.51 -5.36
CA ILE A 67 -10.28 8.37 -4.44
C ILE A 67 -11.60 8.45 -5.20
N ALA A 68 -12.55 7.61 -4.83
CA ALA A 68 -13.95 7.78 -5.23
C ALA A 68 -14.55 8.99 -4.52
N LEU A 69 -15.17 9.88 -5.28
CA LEU A 69 -15.88 11.06 -4.79
C LEU A 69 -17.38 10.78 -4.83
N SER A 70 -18.10 11.11 -3.77
CA SER A 70 -19.49 10.68 -3.66
C SER A 70 -20.46 11.60 -4.40
N LYS A 71 -21.41 10.99 -5.11
CA LYS A 71 -22.60 11.60 -5.70
C LYS A 71 -22.30 12.85 -6.52
N THR A 72 -21.37 12.75 -7.46
CA THR A 72 -20.98 13.89 -8.31
C THR A 72 -20.79 13.48 -9.76
N LEU A 73 -21.26 14.35 -10.67
CA LEU A 73 -20.95 14.27 -12.10
C LEU A 73 -19.75 15.14 -12.48
N GLU A 74 -19.31 16.00 -11.57
CA GLU A 74 -18.18 16.92 -11.78
C GLU A 74 -17.13 16.68 -10.69
N PRO A 75 -16.51 15.49 -10.64
CA PRO A 75 -15.48 15.19 -9.65
C PRO A 75 -14.25 16.07 -9.83
N SER A 76 -13.67 16.51 -8.71
CA SER A 76 -12.39 17.21 -8.68
C SER A 76 -11.42 16.56 -7.70
N TRP A 77 -10.22 16.23 -8.17
CA TRP A 77 -9.17 15.53 -7.43
C TRP A 77 -7.96 16.45 -7.20
N TYR A 78 -8.19 17.64 -6.63
CA TYR A 78 -7.18 18.72 -6.51
C TYR A 78 -5.78 18.29 -6.00
N ASP A 79 -5.69 17.27 -5.14
CA ASP A 79 -4.41 16.78 -4.58
C ASP A 79 -3.86 15.52 -5.28
N ALA A 80 -4.42 15.10 -6.42
CA ALA A 80 -4.03 13.89 -7.13
C ALA A 80 -2.82 14.12 -8.06
N GLU A 81 -1.63 14.13 -7.45
CA GLU A 81 -0.34 14.10 -8.14
C GLU A 81 0.23 12.67 -8.23
N TRP A 82 0.77 12.32 -9.40
CA TRP A 82 1.45 11.06 -9.67
C TRP A 82 2.81 11.30 -10.31
N ILE A 83 3.88 10.95 -9.59
CA ILE A 83 5.27 11.09 -10.02
C ILE A 83 5.82 9.70 -10.31
N VAL A 84 6.26 9.50 -11.56
CA VAL A 84 6.86 8.23 -12.02
C VAL A 84 8.20 8.52 -12.67
N ARG A 85 9.23 7.77 -12.25
CA ARG A 85 10.60 7.90 -12.72
C ARG A 85 10.92 6.84 -13.77
N ASN A 86 11.83 7.19 -14.68
CA ASN A 86 12.38 6.28 -15.70
C ASN A 86 11.31 5.57 -16.54
N ILE A 87 10.41 6.36 -17.13
CA ILE A 87 9.45 5.86 -18.11
C ILE A 87 10.04 5.92 -19.53
N SER A 88 9.55 5.05 -20.40
CA SER A 88 9.96 4.98 -21.81
C SER A 88 9.61 6.26 -22.56
N ARG A 89 10.43 6.66 -23.55
CA ARG A 89 10.06 7.72 -24.50
C ARG A 89 8.75 7.47 -25.27
N HIS A 90 8.38 6.21 -25.41
CA HIS A 90 7.19 5.75 -26.13
C HIS A 90 6.05 5.36 -25.19
N ALA A 91 6.08 5.81 -23.94
CA ALA A 91 5.08 5.45 -22.96
C ALA A 91 3.71 6.01 -23.34
N GLU A 92 2.68 5.20 -23.10
CA GLU A 92 1.28 5.61 -23.21
C GLU A 92 0.64 5.71 -21.83
N LEU A 93 -0.31 6.64 -21.68
CA LEU A 93 -1.14 6.78 -20.49
C LEU A 93 -2.59 6.42 -20.83
N ILE A 94 -3.12 5.44 -20.11
CA ILE A 94 -4.51 5.01 -20.20
C ILE A 94 -5.20 5.44 -18.92
N VAL A 95 -6.31 6.18 -19.05
CA VAL A 95 -7.12 6.60 -17.90
C VAL A 95 -8.53 6.06 -18.05
N THR A 96 -8.93 5.22 -17.10
CA THR A 96 -10.25 4.59 -17.06
C THR A 96 -11.04 5.08 -15.86
N LEU A 97 -12.27 5.53 -16.09
CA LEU A 97 -13.20 5.98 -15.06
C LEU A 97 -14.21 4.88 -14.72
N TYR A 98 -14.55 4.80 -13.44
CA TYR A 98 -15.50 3.84 -12.90
C TYR A 98 -16.43 4.53 -11.90
N ASP A 99 -17.66 4.02 -11.84
CA ASP A 99 -18.63 4.34 -10.81
C ASP A 99 -18.55 3.29 -9.70
N LYS A 100 -18.21 3.74 -8.48
CA LYS A 100 -18.10 2.83 -7.35
C LYS A 100 -19.50 2.47 -6.85
N TYR A 101 -19.88 1.20 -7.00
CA TYR A 101 -21.13 0.68 -6.46
C TYR A 101 -20.89 -0.39 -5.39
N ASP A 102 -21.15 -0.04 -4.12
CA ASP A 102 -20.81 -0.81 -2.91
C ASP A 102 -21.55 -2.17 -2.76
N ARG A 103 -22.27 -2.64 -3.79
CA ARG A 103 -22.97 -3.94 -3.77
C ARG A 103 -22.54 -4.91 -4.87
N LYS A 104 -21.64 -4.51 -5.77
CA LYS A 104 -21.16 -5.36 -6.87
C LYS A 104 -19.70 -5.75 -6.66
N LEU A 105 -19.27 -6.88 -7.22
CA LEU A 105 -17.86 -7.31 -7.22
C LEU A 105 -16.99 -6.47 -8.17
N SER A 106 -17.56 -6.02 -9.28
CA SER A 106 -16.96 -5.11 -10.24
C SER A 106 -17.67 -3.76 -10.19
N ASP A 107 -16.90 -2.70 -10.32
CA ASP A 107 -17.41 -1.33 -10.37
C ASP A 107 -17.83 -1.00 -11.82
N ASP A 108 -18.84 -0.16 -12.01
CA ASP A 108 -19.45 0.04 -13.32
C ASP A 108 -18.56 0.96 -14.18
N PHE A 109 -18.31 0.58 -15.43
CA PHE A 109 -17.43 1.33 -16.32
C PHE A 109 -18.10 2.63 -16.81
N ILE A 110 -17.46 3.77 -16.56
CA ILE A 110 -17.95 5.09 -17.03
C ILE A 110 -17.38 5.36 -18.42
N GLY A 111 -16.08 5.18 -18.59
CA GLY A 111 -15.41 5.45 -19.85
C GLY A 111 -13.90 5.51 -19.72
N GLN A 112 -13.23 5.72 -20.85
CA GLN A 112 -11.77 5.71 -20.94
C GLN A 112 -11.30 6.72 -21.99
N PHE A 113 -10.06 7.18 -21.83
CA PHE A 113 -9.28 7.82 -22.88
C PHE A 113 -7.81 7.37 -22.81
N ILE A 114 -7.09 7.60 -23.92
CA ILE A 114 -5.69 7.17 -24.09
C ILE A 114 -4.87 8.34 -24.61
N ILE A 115 -3.73 8.61 -23.97
CA ILE A 115 -2.68 9.51 -24.43
C ILE A 115 -1.53 8.65 -24.94
N ARG A 116 -1.39 8.53 -26.26
CA ARG A 116 -0.42 7.63 -26.92
C ARG A 116 1.02 8.10 -26.84
N ASP A 117 1.23 9.42 -26.80
CA ASP A 117 2.56 10.02 -26.58
C ASP A 117 2.51 10.79 -25.27
N LEU A 118 2.81 10.10 -24.18
CA LEU A 118 2.83 10.68 -22.83
C LEU A 118 3.93 11.74 -22.69
N ILE A 119 5.06 11.55 -23.38
CA ILE A 119 6.25 12.36 -23.18
C ILE A 119 6.11 13.72 -23.84
N ASN A 120 5.67 13.73 -25.10
CA ASN A 120 5.44 14.95 -25.87
C ASN A 120 3.99 15.44 -25.75
N TYR A 121 3.36 15.17 -24.60
CA TYR A 121 1.98 15.55 -24.33
C TYR A 121 1.78 17.06 -24.50
N ILE A 122 0.76 17.43 -25.28
CA ILE A 122 0.32 18.82 -25.44
C ILE A 122 -0.98 18.99 -24.64
N PRO A 123 -1.04 19.94 -23.68
CA PRO A 123 -2.24 20.18 -22.88
C PRO A 123 -3.49 20.49 -23.74
N SER A 124 -4.58 19.78 -23.48
CA SER A 124 -5.89 20.08 -24.09
C SER A 124 -6.62 21.18 -23.31
N THR A 125 -7.05 22.24 -24.01
CA THR A 125 -7.87 23.31 -23.43
C THR A 125 -9.30 22.88 -23.12
N LYS A 126 -9.81 21.85 -23.81
CA LYS A 126 -11.18 21.32 -23.65
C LYS A 126 -11.25 20.06 -22.77
N GLY A 127 -10.10 19.56 -22.33
CA GLY A 127 -9.97 18.24 -21.70
C GLY A 127 -9.91 17.09 -22.72
N HIS A 128 -9.88 15.87 -22.20
CA HIS A 128 -9.86 14.62 -22.95
C HIS A 128 -11.24 13.99 -22.98
N ASP A 129 -11.71 13.59 -24.16
CA ASP A 129 -13.02 12.97 -24.32
C ASP A 129 -13.06 11.60 -23.64
N ILE A 130 -14.00 11.43 -22.71
CA ILE A 130 -14.26 10.16 -22.03
C ILE A 130 -15.17 9.34 -22.93
N ILE A 131 -14.69 8.18 -23.40
CA ILE A 131 -15.44 7.30 -24.30
C ILE A 131 -15.98 6.09 -23.53
N ASN A 132 -17.29 5.84 -23.62
CA ASN A 132 -17.93 4.70 -22.94
C ASN A 132 -17.79 3.38 -23.73
N ALA A 133 -18.32 2.28 -23.18
CA ALA A 133 -18.22 0.95 -23.78
C ALA A 133 -18.94 0.83 -25.14
N SER A 134 -19.90 1.72 -25.41
CA SER A 134 -20.63 1.82 -26.68
C SER A 134 -19.94 2.76 -27.68
N ASN A 135 -18.68 3.14 -27.42
CA ASN A 135 -17.90 4.08 -28.22
C ASN A 135 -18.56 5.46 -28.38
N GLN A 136 -19.27 5.92 -27.35
CA GLN A 136 -19.95 7.21 -27.34
C GLN A 136 -19.28 8.16 -26.35
N TYR A 137 -19.28 9.45 -26.71
CA TYR A 137 -18.86 10.54 -25.83
C TYR A 137 -19.67 10.54 -24.53
N ASN A 138 -18.97 10.51 -23.40
CA ASN A 138 -19.53 10.40 -22.06
C ASN A 138 -19.00 11.46 -21.09
N GLY A 139 -18.40 12.53 -21.62
CA GLY A 139 -17.84 13.61 -20.81
C GLY A 139 -16.40 13.96 -21.14
N CYS A 140 -15.78 14.82 -20.34
CA CYS A 140 -14.40 15.23 -20.52
C CYS A 140 -13.57 15.12 -19.22
N PHE A 141 -12.27 14.89 -19.36
CA PHE A 141 -11.32 14.76 -18.25
C PHE A 141 -10.17 15.77 -18.39
N HIS A 142 -9.83 16.47 -17.30
CA HIS A 142 -8.76 17.45 -17.27
C HIS A 142 -7.57 16.95 -16.46
N LEU A 143 -6.38 17.01 -17.06
CA LEU A 143 -5.11 16.72 -16.41
C LEU A 143 -3.99 17.56 -17.01
N SER A 144 -2.89 17.69 -16.27
CA SER A 144 -1.62 18.20 -16.79
C SER A 144 -0.51 17.18 -16.61
N ILE A 145 0.42 17.18 -17.56
CA ILE A 145 1.58 16.30 -17.56
C ILE A 145 2.80 17.17 -17.78
N GLN A 146 3.79 16.99 -16.93
CA GLN A 146 5.12 17.55 -17.08
C GLN A 146 6.09 16.39 -17.28
N SER A 147 6.80 16.41 -18.41
CA SER A 147 7.79 15.40 -18.78
C SER A 147 9.17 16.04 -18.81
N MET A 148 10.17 15.37 -18.22
CA MET A 148 11.56 15.83 -18.17
C MET A 148 12.46 14.64 -18.45
N LYS A 149 13.58 14.82 -19.16
CA LYS A 149 14.57 13.74 -19.30
C LYS A 149 15.05 13.31 -17.91
N SER A 150 15.15 12.01 -17.67
CA SER A 150 15.62 11.47 -16.38
C SER A 150 17.06 11.93 -16.12
N SER A 151 17.33 12.35 -14.87
CA SER A 151 18.66 12.77 -14.43
C SER A 151 19.55 11.56 -14.20
N GLU A 152 20.86 11.77 -14.05
CA GLU A 152 21.78 10.67 -13.72
C GLU A 152 21.44 9.99 -12.39
N GLU A 153 20.88 10.72 -11.42
CA GLU A 153 20.38 10.14 -10.18
C GLU A 153 19.14 9.28 -10.44
N THR A 154 18.14 9.81 -11.17
CA THR A 154 16.89 9.06 -11.38
C THR A 154 17.10 7.88 -12.30
N LYS A 155 18.01 7.94 -13.29
CA LYS A 155 18.41 6.81 -14.15
C LYS A 155 18.92 5.58 -13.37
N GLN A 156 19.43 5.77 -12.16
CA GLN A 156 19.83 4.66 -11.27
C GLN A 156 18.63 3.97 -10.61
N LEU A 157 17.41 4.47 -10.75
CA LEU A 157 16.21 3.80 -10.26
C LEU A 157 15.73 2.73 -11.26
N PRO A 158 15.02 1.69 -10.81
CA PRO A 158 14.31 0.81 -11.72
C PRO A 158 13.32 1.59 -12.62
N ARG A 159 13.06 1.08 -13.82
CA ARG A 159 12.02 1.67 -14.70
C ARG A 159 10.65 1.66 -14.01
N TYR A 160 9.84 2.67 -14.31
CA TYR A 160 8.50 2.85 -13.75
C TYR A 160 8.50 2.90 -12.21
N THR A 161 9.45 3.64 -11.62
CA THR A 161 9.53 3.77 -10.16
C THR A 161 8.56 4.84 -9.66
N LEU A 162 7.67 4.46 -8.74
CA LEU A 162 6.76 5.39 -8.05
C LEU A 162 7.53 6.30 -7.11
N ASP A 163 7.33 7.62 -7.23
CA ASP A 163 8.05 8.62 -6.41
C ASP A 163 7.15 9.75 -5.89
N SER A 164 5.82 9.59 -5.94
CA SER A 164 4.85 10.51 -5.34
C SER A 164 4.92 10.55 -3.82
N SER A 165 4.53 11.67 -3.20
CA SER A 165 4.36 11.78 -1.75
C SER A 165 3.54 10.64 -1.14
N CYS A 166 3.90 10.24 0.08
CA CYS A 166 3.22 9.17 0.80
C CYS A 166 1.79 9.59 1.14
N ARG A 167 0.79 8.88 0.61
CA ARG A 167 -0.61 9.05 1.01
C ARG A 167 -1.07 7.87 1.83
N TYR A 168 -1.76 8.15 2.93
CA TYR A 168 -2.36 7.12 3.77
C TYR A 168 -3.87 7.07 3.58
N PHE A 169 -4.41 5.88 3.78
CA PHE A 169 -5.83 5.58 3.84
C PHE A 169 -6.06 4.70 5.07
N CYS A 170 -6.97 5.11 5.94
CA CYS A 170 -7.51 4.28 7.02
C CYS A 170 -8.93 3.87 6.64
N HIS A 171 -9.16 2.56 6.57
CA HIS A 171 -10.44 1.96 6.26
C HIS A 171 -11.02 1.35 7.53
N ASN A 172 -12.15 1.86 7.98
CA ASN A 172 -12.85 1.35 9.16
C ASN A 172 -14.07 0.55 8.69
N SER A 173 -13.86 -0.75 8.44
CA SER A 173 -14.94 -1.60 7.93
C SER A 173 -15.83 -2.11 9.08
N MET A 174 -17.14 -1.79 9.03
CA MET A 174 -18.17 -2.44 9.85
C MET A 174 -18.78 -3.67 9.15
N THR A 175 -18.67 -3.72 7.82
CA THR A 175 -19.31 -4.72 6.96
C THR A 175 -18.73 -6.12 7.18
N MET A 176 -17.50 -6.20 7.66
CA MET A 176 -16.83 -7.46 7.98
C MET A 176 -17.54 -8.24 9.10
N GLY A 177 -18.12 -7.59 10.11
CA GLY A 177 -18.89 -8.28 11.16
C GLY A 177 -20.09 -9.05 10.60
N ARG A 178 -20.72 -8.50 9.55
CA ARG A 178 -21.84 -9.16 8.85
C ARG A 178 -21.40 -10.32 7.96
N LEU A 179 -20.19 -10.28 7.40
CA LEU A 179 -19.63 -11.35 6.56
C LEU A 179 -19.11 -12.53 7.40
N THR A 180 -18.66 -12.29 8.63
CA THR A 180 -18.07 -13.34 9.49
C THR A 180 -18.98 -13.84 10.60
N LYS A 181 -20.24 -13.40 10.68
CA LYS A 181 -21.18 -13.71 11.78
C LYS A 181 -20.62 -13.37 13.18
N ILE A 182 -19.70 -12.42 13.28
CA ILE A 182 -19.13 -11.93 14.54
C ILE A 182 -19.71 -10.54 14.82
N ASN A 183 -19.91 -10.22 16.11
CA ASN A 183 -20.54 -9.00 16.63
C ASN A 183 -20.33 -7.75 15.74
N ILE A 184 -21.46 -7.13 15.40
CA ILE A 184 -21.65 -6.13 14.33
C ILE A 184 -21.11 -4.74 14.74
N ASP A 185 -20.66 -4.58 15.98
CA ASP A 185 -20.38 -3.28 16.59
C ASP A 185 -18.90 -2.86 16.64
N HIS A 186 -17.98 -3.71 16.17
CA HIS A 186 -16.56 -3.34 16.11
C HIS A 186 -16.17 -2.81 14.73
N THR A 187 -15.55 -1.63 14.70
CA THR A 187 -14.88 -1.08 13.52
C THR A 187 -13.47 -1.64 13.44
N TYR A 188 -13.08 -2.09 12.25
CA TYR A 188 -11.77 -2.70 12.02
C TYR A 188 -10.89 -1.75 11.22
N PRO A 189 -9.95 -1.04 11.86
CA PRO A 189 -9.07 -0.14 11.15
C PRO A 189 -8.04 -0.96 10.35
N THR A 190 -8.03 -0.72 9.05
CA THR A 190 -7.03 -1.25 8.12
C THR A 190 -6.38 -0.09 7.39
N TRP A 191 -5.06 -0.01 7.45
CA TRP A 191 -4.31 1.06 6.84
C TRP A 191 -3.71 0.61 5.51
N LYS A 192 -3.62 1.55 4.59
CA LYS A 192 -2.86 1.46 3.35
C LYS A 192 -2.10 2.76 3.18
N ILE A 193 -0.78 2.67 3.12
CA ILE A 193 0.11 3.80 2.89
C ILE A 193 0.81 3.58 1.55
N GLN A 194 0.66 4.51 0.63
CA GLN A 194 1.44 4.51 -0.61
C GLN A 194 2.88 4.89 -0.30
N MET A 195 3.82 4.11 -0.81
CA MET A 195 5.24 4.24 -0.47
C MET A 195 6.05 4.53 -1.74
N ARG A 196 7.04 5.41 -1.58
CA ARG A 196 7.99 5.78 -2.63
C ARG A 196 9.05 4.70 -2.79
N ARG A 197 9.44 4.48 -4.05
CA ARG A 197 10.62 3.74 -4.47
C ARG A 197 10.72 2.31 -3.90
N ILE A 198 9.59 1.63 -3.66
CA ILE A 198 9.62 0.23 -3.21
C ILE A 198 10.47 -0.64 -4.15
N SER A 199 10.32 -0.46 -5.46
CA SER A 199 11.09 -1.19 -6.48
C SER A 199 12.61 -1.04 -6.36
N PHE A 200 13.09 0.07 -5.80
CA PHE A 200 14.52 0.30 -5.56
C PHE A 200 15.05 -0.52 -4.38
N PHE A 201 14.27 -0.63 -3.29
CA PHE A 201 14.65 -1.41 -2.12
C PHE A 201 14.32 -2.90 -2.27
N PHE A 202 13.27 -3.24 -3.01
CA PHE A 202 12.83 -4.60 -3.29
C PHE A 202 12.73 -4.78 -4.80
N LEU A 203 13.80 -5.30 -5.40
CA LEU A 203 13.85 -5.51 -6.84
C LEU A 203 12.74 -6.50 -7.27
N PRO A 204 12.17 -6.35 -8.49
CA PRO A 204 11.08 -7.21 -8.95
C PRO A 204 11.37 -8.72 -8.90
N ASN A 205 12.64 -9.11 -9.06
CA ASN A 205 13.11 -10.51 -8.98
C ASN A 205 13.32 -11.01 -7.54
N GLN A 206 13.28 -10.14 -6.54
CA GLN A 206 13.41 -10.47 -5.12
C GLN A 206 12.05 -10.52 -4.40
N ARG A 207 10.94 -10.55 -5.15
CA ARG A 207 9.61 -10.71 -4.55
C ARG A 207 9.49 -12.06 -3.85
N GLN A 208 8.81 -12.05 -2.71
CA GLN A 208 8.61 -13.20 -1.85
C GLN A 208 7.36 -13.95 -2.30
N TYR A 209 7.54 -15.17 -2.79
CA TYR A 209 6.44 -16.06 -3.17
C TYR A 209 5.80 -16.68 -1.94
N TRP A 210 4.55 -17.10 -2.04
CA TRP A 210 3.89 -17.80 -0.93
C TRP A 210 4.62 -19.11 -0.55
N ASN A 211 4.61 -19.43 0.73
CA ASN A 211 5.29 -20.57 1.33
C ASN A 211 4.60 -21.89 0.97
N LYS A 212 5.19 -22.62 0.01
CA LYS A 212 4.71 -23.95 -0.43
C LYS A 212 4.71 -25.01 0.67
N GLN A 213 5.54 -24.85 1.70
CA GLN A 213 5.65 -25.78 2.82
C GLN A 213 4.57 -25.54 3.88
N TYR A 214 3.94 -24.36 3.91
CA TYR A 214 2.90 -24.05 4.88
C TYR A 214 1.51 -24.53 4.45
N LYS A 215 0.86 -25.36 5.29
CA LYS A 215 -0.44 -25.99 4.99
C LYS A 215 -1.54 -24.97 4.69
N SER A 216 -1.64 -23.88 5.45
CA SER A 216 -2.68 -22.87 5.23
C SER A 216 -2.45 -22.07 3.95
N ALA A 217 -1.19 -21.79 3.60
CA ALA A 217 -0.87 -21.13 2.32
C ALA A 217 -1.19 -22.06 1.14
N ARG A 218 -0.86 -23.36 1.23
CA ARG A 218 -1.27 -24.38 0.25
C ARG A 218 -2.78 -24.46 0.07
N ALA A 219 -3.56 -24.35 1.16
CA ALA A 219 -5.01 -24.35 1.06
C ALA A 219 -5.54 -23.16 0.24
N ILE A 220 -4.86 -22.01 0.26
CA ILE A 220 -5.25 -20.81 -0.49
C ILE A 220 -4.70 -20.84 -1.92
N PHE A 221 -3.40 -21.08 -2.10
CA PHE A 221 -2.69 -20.88 -3.37
C PHE A 221 -2.43 -22.17 -4.13
N GLY A 222 -2.61 -23.34 -3.50
CA GLY A 222 -2.42 -24.62 -4.15
C GLY A 222 -3.45 -24.91 -5.24
N ASN A 223 -3.25 -26.06 -5.88
CA ASN A 223 -4.10 -26.57 -6.95
C ASN A 223 -5.16 -27.55 -6.42
N TYR A 224 -5.69 -27.31 -5.21
CA TYR A 224 -6.74 -28.14 -4.63
C TYR A 224 -8.13 -27.62 -5.04
N PRO A 225 -9.16 -28.48 -5.13
CA PRO A 225 -10.51 -28.07 -5.50
C PRO A 225 -11.05 -26.89 -4.69
N PHE A 226 -10.73 -26.84 -3.39
CA PHE A 226 -11.20 -25.78 -2.48
C PHE A 226 -10.39 -24.48 -2.55
N SER A 227 -9.18 -24.49 -3.15
CA SER A 227 -8.29 -23.32 -3.15
C SER A 227 -8.85 -22.14 -3.95
N SER A 228 -9.54 -22.42 -5.06
CA SER A 228 -10.23 -21.37 -5.84
C SER A 228 -11.31 -20.68 -5.00
N THR A 229 -12.10 -21.45 -4.25
CA THR A 229 -13.12 -20.92 -3.34
C THR A 229 -12.49 -20.10 -2.23
N SER A 230 -11.42 -20.58 -1.59
CA SER A 230 -10.68 -19.80 -0.58
C SER A 230 -10.18 -18.46 -1.12
N ARG A 231 -9.59 -18.43 -2.32
CA ARG A 231 -9.15 -17.19 -2.96
C ARG A 231 -10.30 -16.23 -3.24
N LYS A 232 -11.44 -16.73 -3.74
CA LYS A 232 -12.63 -15.89 -3.97
C LYS A 232 -13.14 -15.29 -2.67
N SER A 233 -13.25 -16.06 -1.60
CA SER A 233 -13.69 -15.59 -0.28
C SER A 233 -12.74 -14.55 0.30
N ILE A 234 -11.41 -14.77 0.20
CA ILE A 234 -10.42 -13.79 0.68
C ILE A 234 -10.47 -12.51 -0.16
N LYS A 235 -10.62 -12.59 -1.49
CA LYS A 235 -10.76 -11.40 -2.34
C LYS A 235 -12.03 -10.61 -2.04
N LEU A 236 -13.14 -11.30 -1.76
CA LEU A 236 -14.39 -10.69 -1.28
C LEU A 236 -14.18 -9.97 0.05
N ALA A 237 -13.55 -10.62 1.01
CA ALA A 237 -13.21 -10.03 2.31
C ALA A 237 -12.25 -8.84 2.16
N HIS A 238 -11.24 -8.93 1.28
CA HIS A 238 -10.35 -7.83 0.97
C HIS A 238 -11.14 -6.64 0.41
N LYS A 239 -12.04 -6.88 -0.55
CA LYS A 239 -12.90 -5.83 -1.10
C LYS A 239 -13.71 -5.14 0.01
N ALA A 240 -14.33 -5.92 0.90
CA ALA A 240 -15.13 -5.40 2.02
C ALA A 240 -14.30 -4.64 3.07
N LEU A 241 -13.04 -5.03 3.30
CA LEU A 241 -12.12 -4.31 4.20
C LEU A 241 -11.77 -2.93 3.65
N TYR A 242 -11.49 -2.83 2.35
CA TYR A 242 -11.10 -1.59 1.68
C TYR A 242 -12.28 -0.83 1.06
N GLU A 243 -13.52 -1.29 1.31
CA GLU A 243 -14.73 -0.64 0.85
C GLU A 243 -14.89 0.74 1.50
N LYS A 244 -15.50 1.69 0.78
CA LYS A 244 -15.75 3.03 1.33
C LYS A 244 -17.15 3.03 1.92
N THR A 245 -17.26 2.86 3.22
CA THR A 245 -18.39 3.49 3.91
C THR A 245 -18.02 4.96 4.07
N SER A 246 -18.67 5.83 3.31
CA SER A 246 -18.40 7.28 3.20
C SER A 246 -18.45 8.06 4.53
N ARG A 247 -18.73 7.40 5.66
CA ARG A 247 -18.68 7.96 7.02
C ARG A 247 -17.42 7.65 7.84
N TYR A 248 -16.57 6.70 7.44
CA TYR A 248 -15.52 6.18 8.36
C TYR A 248 -14.11 6.03 7.78
N ASN A 249 -13.85 6.46 6.53
CA ASN A 249 -12.54 6.32 5.92
C ASN A 249 -11.76 7.64 5.96
N GLU A 250 -10.59 7.61 6.57
CA GLU A 250 -9.68 8.74 6.66
C GLU A 250 -8.60 8.64 5.60
N ASN A 251 -8.14 9.76 5.08
CA ASN A 251 -7.01 9.80 4.17
C ASN A 251 -6.28 11.13 4.29
N GLY A 252 -5.04 11.15 3.84
CA GLY A 252 -4.22 12.35 3.81
C GLY A 252 -2.82 12.04 3.31
N SER A 253 -1.95 13.06 3.39
CA SER A 253 -0.53 12.95 3.08
C SER A 253 0.28 12.78 4.36
N LEU A 254 1.33 11.97 4.30
CA LEU A 254 2.33 11.82 5.36
C LEU A 254 3.64 12.40 4.84
N ASN A 255 4.14 13.45 5.48
CA ASN A 255 5.39 14.10 5.09
C ASN A 255 6.55 13.84 6.06
N SER A 256 6.26 13.33 7.26
CA SER A 256 7.25 13.05 8.30
C SER A 256 6.91 11.82 9.15
N SER A 257 7.84 11.40 10.01
CA SER A 257 7.57 10.44 11.07
C SER A 257 6.48 10.91 12.04
N ASP A 258 6.41 12.21 12.31
CA ASP A 258 5.45 12.78 13.27
C ASP A 258 4.02 12.67 12.74
N ASP A 259 3.82 12.87 11.43
CA ASP A 259 2.54 12.63 10.78
C ASP A 259 2.14 11.16 10.93
N LEU A 260 3.09 10.24 10.75
CA LEU A 260 2.83 8.81 10.91
C LEU A 260 2.42 8.48 12.35
N TRP A 261 3.15 8.95 13.35
CA TRP A 261 2.77 8.75 14.76
C TRP A 261 1.38 9.33 15.06
N LYS A 262 1.16 10.59 14.69
CA LYS A 262 -0.06 11.34 14.98
C LYS A 262 -1.31 10.76 14.31
N PHE A 263 -1.23 10.39 13.03
CA PHE A 263 -2.41 10.01 12.25
C PHE A 263 -2.66 8.51 12.19
N VAL A 264 -1.65 7.69 12.48
CA VAL A 264 -1.76 6.23 12.35
C VAL A 264 -1.73 5.52 13.71
N PHE A 265 -0.77 5.85 14.58
CA PHE A 265 -0.50 5.05 15.78
C PHE A 265 -1.04 5.64 17.08
N THR A 266 -1.24 6.95 17.12
CA THR A 266 -1.79 7.64 18.29
C THR A 266 -3.32 7.56 18.29
N ASN A 267 -3.88 7.06 19.40
CA ASN A 267 -5.32 7.06 19.60
C ASN A 267 -5.85 8.50 19.68
N ARG A 268 -6.89 8.80 18.91
CA ARG A 268 -7.43 10.17 18.80
C ARG A 268 -8.01 10.71 20.09
N ILE A 269 -8.55 9.84 20.93
CA ILE A 269 -9.22 10.18 22.19
C ILE A 269 -8.19 10.27 23.30
N THR A 270 -7.44 9.20 23.55
CA THR A 270 -6.49 9.16 24.68
C THR A 270 -5.20 9.92 24.41
N LYS A 271 -4.88 10.21 23.14
CA LYS A 271 -3.60 10.78 22.70
C LYS A 271 -2.39 9.90 23.02
N ILE A 272 -2.61 8.64 23.38
CA ILE A 272 -1.57 7.66 23.67
C ILE A 272 -1.34 6.78 22.43
N ILE A 273 -0.08 6.45 22.15
CA ILE A 273 0.27 5.46 21.13
C ILE A 273 -0.25 4.10 21.57
N LYS A 274 -1.04 3.45 20.71
CA LYS A 274 -1.69 2.19 21.05
C LYS A 274 -0.65 1.05 21.10
N PRO A 275 -0.47 0.37 22.25
CA PRO A 275 0.38 -0.80 22.34
C PRO A 275 -0.31 -2.02 21.72
N CYS A 276 -0.11 -2.24 20.42
CA CYS A 276 -0.66 -3.40 19.73
C CYS A 276 0.27 -3.94 18.64
N ILE A 277 0.07 -5.20 18.29
CA ILE A 277 0.76 -5.84 17.18
C ILE A 277 -0.05 -5.62 15.91
N TYR A 278 0.60 -5.32 14.81
CA TYR A 278 0.02 -5.17 13.49
C TYR A 278 0.55 -6.25 12.55
N THR A 279 -0.33 -6.85 11.75
CA THR A 279 0.06 -7.71 10.63
C THR A 279 0.24 -6.82 9.42
N TYR A 280 1.34 -6.97 8.66
CA TYR A 280 1.59 -6.13 7.49
C TYR A 280 2.01 -6.89 6.23
N VAL A 281 1.77 -6.24 5.09
CA VAL A 281 2.27 -6.61 3.76
C VAL A 281 2.77 -5.36 3.05
N ILE A 282 3.91 -5.47 2.37
CA ILE A 282 4.39 -4.50 1.40
C ILE A 282 4.20 -5.10 0.01
N ASP A 283 3.31 -4.50 -0.78
CA ASP A 283 3.17 -4.83 -2.21
C ASP A 283 4.06 -3.93 -3.06
N ASN A 284 3.80 -3.82 -4.36
CA ASN A 284 4.65 -3.01 -5.25
C ASN A 284 4.56 -1.50 -5.00
N TYR A 285 3.48 -1.03 -4.37
CA TYR A 285 3.12 0.39 -4.29
C TYR A 285 2.74 0.86 -2.90
N SER A 286 2.49 -0.07 -1.97
CA SER A 286 1.91 0.26 -0.68
C SER A 286 2.32 -0.67 0.44
N TRP A 287 2.44 -0.08 1.62
CA TRP A 287 2.46 -0.75 2.90
C TRP A 287 1.03 -0.83 3.44
N LYS A 288 0.53 -2.06 3.63
CA LYS A 288 -0.81 -2.36 4.11
C LYS A 288 -0.72 -3.09 5.44
N PHE A 289 -1.54 -2.72 6.40
CA PHE A 289 -1.54 -3.40 7.70
C PHE A 289 -2.86 -3.24 8.44
N SER A 290 -3.08 -4.13 9.40
CA SER A 290 -4.22 -4.11 10.33
C SER A 290 -3.77 -4.66 11.68
N GLU A 291 -4.51 -4.34 12.73
CA GLU A 291 -4.23 -4.88 14.06
C GLU A 291 -4.35 -6.41 14.10
N THR A 292 -3.44 -7.03 14.85
CA THR A 292 -3.36 -8.48 15.05
C THR A 292 -4.16 -8.85 16.30
N GLY A 293 -5.08 -9.80 16.17
CA GLY A 293 -5.76 -10.38 17.33
C GLY A 293 -7.14 -9.79 17.64
N ILE A 294 -7.64 -8.83 16.85
CA ILE A 294 -9.07 -8.54 16.87
C ILE A 294 -9.80 -9.74 16.23
N GLY A 295 -10.76 -10.32 16.96
CA GLY A 295 -11.37 -11.64 16.75
C GLY A 295 -12.04 -11.91 15.39
N LEU A 296 -11.97 -10.98 14.45
CA LEU A 296 -12.48 -11.15 13.08
C LEU A 296 -11.44 -11.79 12.15
N PHE A 297 -10.15 -11.66 12.48
CA PHE A 297 -9.05 -12.23 11.69
C PHE A 297 -8.54 -13.59 12.19
N THR A 298 -9.00 -14.06 13.34
CA THR A 298 -8.69 -15.41 13.85
C THR A 298 -9.26 -16.50 12.94
N ASP A 299 -10.38 -16.21 12.29
CA ASP A 299 -11.09 -17.16 11.42
C ASP A 299 -10.57 -17.16 9.98
N PHE A 300 -9.75 -16.17 9.60
CA PHE A 300 -9.16 -16.14 8.27
C PHE A 300 -7.93 -17.03 8.18
N VAL A 301 -7.92 -17.89 7.16
CA VAL A 301 -6.83 -18.84 6.84
C VAL A 301 -5.47 -18.15 6.73
N SER A 302 -5.43 -16.87 6.32
CA SER A 302 -4.24 -16.03 6.43
C SER A 302 -4.58 -14.53 6.35
N LYS A 303 -4.18 -13.79 7.39
CA LYS A 303 -4.24 -12.32 7.44
C LYS A 303 -3.37 -11.65 6.38
N HIS A 304 -2.15 -12.16 6.17
CA HIS A 304 -1.27 -11.68 5.10
C HIS A 304 -1.87 -11.88 3.70
N ALA A 305 -2.48 -13.04 3.43
CA ALA A 305 -3.15 -13.27 2.14
C ALA A 305 -4.34 -12.30 1.95
N LEU A 306 -5.07 -12.00 3.03
CA LEU A 306 -6.17 -11.04 3.03
C LEU A 306 -5.67 -9.62 2.74
N LEU A 307 -4.63 -9.13 3.41
CA LEU A 307 -4.02 -7.81 3.10
C LEU A 307 -3.44 -7.74 1.68
N ALA A 308 -2.88 -8.83 1.19
CA ALA A 308 -2.30 -8.95 -0.14
C ALA A 308 -3.31 -9.19 -1.27
N ASN A 309 -4.62 -9.21 -0.99
CA ASN A 309 -5.67 -9.54 -1.98
C ASN A 309 -5.45 -10.89 -2.69
N CYS A 310 -4.92 -11.89 -1.98
CA CYS A 310 -4.47 -13.16 -2.54
C CYS A 310 -3.47 -13.02 -3.71
N SER A 311 -2.59 -12.02 -3.67
CA SER A 311 -1.41 -12.02 -4.55
C SER A 311 -0.51 -13.20 -4.20
N GLU A 312 0.03 -13.88 -5.20
CA GLU A 312 1.00 -14.96 -4.97
C GLU A 312 2.36 -14.43 -4.51
N TYR A 313 2.63 -13.16 -4.78
CA TYR A 313 3.88 -12.48 -4.48
C TYR A 313 3.65 -11.19 -3.70
N VAL A 314 4.55 -10.91 -2.77
CA VAL A 314 4.67 -9.61 -2.07
C VAL A 314 6.12 -9.15 -2.11
N CYS A 315 6.38 -7.86 -1.88
CA CYS A 315 7.76 -7.40 -1.69
C CYS A 315 8.27 -7.85 -0.31
N TYR A 316 7.43 -7.72 0.72
CA TYR A 316 7.74 -8.17 2.07
C TYR A 316 6.47 -8.34 2.91
N ALA A 317 6.55 -9.04 4.04
CA ALA A 317 5.42 -9.26 4.95
C ALA A 317 5.88 -9.68 6.35
N GLY A 318 5.05 -9.45 7.36
CA GLY A 318 5.38 -9.87 8.73
C GLY A 318 4.42 -9.30 9.76
N GLU A 319 4.93 -9.07 10.96
CA GLU A 319 4.28 -8.33 12.03
C GLU A 319 5.17 -7.16 12.47
N PHE A 320 4.55 -6.14 13.07
CA PHE A 320 5.28 -5.04 13.69
C PHE A 320 4.51 -4.45 14.86
N HIS A 321 5.19 -3.74 15.75
CA HIS A 321 4.55 -3.05 16.88
C HIS A 321 5.34 -1.80 17.30
N PRO A 322 4.66 -0.79 17.87
CA PRO A 322 5.33 0.33 18.50
C PRO A 322 5.85 -0.04 19.89
N ARG A 323 6.96 0.55 20.30
CA ARG A 323 7.43 0.53 21.69
C ARG A 323 8.22 1.80 22.02
N PRO A 324 8.34 2.18 23.30
CA PRO A 324 9.29 3.19 23.73
C PRO A 324 10.72 2.73 23.42
N LYS A 325 11.52 3.61 22.81
CA LYS A 325 12.88 3.31 22.34
C LYS A 325 13.80 2.78 23.43
N TYR A 326 13.66 3.29 24.65
CA TYR A 326 14.50 2.92 25.77
C TYR A 326 13.85 1.93 26.74
N GLY A 327 12.73 1.32 26.34
CA GLY A 327 11.99 0.31 27.11
C GLY A 327 10.79 0.88 27.87
N TRP A 328 9.83 0.00 28.18
CA TRP A 328 8.54 0.36 28.80
C TRP A 328 8.65 0.92 30.23
N ASP A 329 9.78 0.69 30.90
CA ASP A 329 10.02 1.16 32.27
C ASP A 329 10.68 2.55 32.32
N LYS A 330 11.11 3.08 31.16
CA LYS A 330 11.75 4.40 31.07
C LYS A 330 10.76 5.44 30.58
N TRP A 331 10.81 6.60 31.22
CA TRP A 331 9.93 7.73 30.94
C TRP A 331 10.61 8.60 29.91
N ASP A 332 10.35 8.31 28.64
CA ASP A 332 10.73 9.16 27.52
C ASP A 332 9.67 9.07 26.41
N ASP A 333 9.57 10.14 25.63
CA ASP A 333 8.63 10.30 24.52
C ASP A 333 9.25 9.84 23.18
N GLU A 334 10.45 9.26 23.18
CA GLU A 334 11.03 8.63 22.00
C GLU A 334 10.44 7.23 21.74
N TRP A 335 9.74 7.10 20.61
CA TRP A 335 9.16 5.83 20.15
C TRP A 335 9.91 5.24 18.95
N GLU A 336 9.81 3.93 18.82
CA GLU A 336 10.29 3.18 17.66
C GLU A 336 9.28 2.12 17.20
N LEU A 337 9.37 1.74 15.93
CA LEU A 337 8.64 0.61 15.38
C LEU A 337 9.56 -0.60 15.26
N VAL A 338 9.13 -1.72 15.83
CA VAL A 338 9.80 -3.01 15.72
C VAL A 338 9.13 -3.82 14.64
N PHE A 339 9.84 -4.13 13.56
CA PHE A 339 9.35 -4.98 12.47
C PHE A 339 10.01 -6.36 12.49
N ASP A 340 9.27 -7.37 12.07
CA ASP A 340 9.79 -8.71 11.82
C ASP A 340 9.43 -9.22 10.42
N ASN A 341 9.92 -10.41 10.07
CA ASN A 341 9.56 -11.18 8.88
C ASN A 341 8.59 -12.33 9.19
N ASN A 342 7.83 -12.25 10.29
CA ASN A 342 6.92 -13.30 10.75
C ASN A 342 5.65 -13.37 9.89
N SER A 343 5.78 -13.94 8.70
CA SER A 343 4.65 -14.30 7.86
C SER A 343 4.75 -15.76 7.49
N ARG A 344 3.93 -16.63 8.08
CA ARG A 344 3.89 -18.05 7.66
C ARG A 344 3.46 -18.22 6.20
N THR A 345 2.72 -17.25 5.67
CA THR A 345 2.19 -17.29 4.31
C THR A 345 3.22 -16.95 3.25
N TYR A 346 4.10 -15.98 3.48
CA TYR A 346 5.12 -15.57 2.49
C TYR A 346 6.57 -15.90 2.92
N ALA A 347 6.78 -16.17 4.21
CA ALA A 347 8.06 -16.50 4.85
C ALA A 347 9.26 -15.70 4.28
N PRO A 348 9.22 -14.36 4.36
CA PRO A 348 10.25 -13.52 3.76
C PRO A 348 11.65 -13.83 4.28
N ASP A 349 12.65 -13.75 3.40
CA ASP A 349 14.06 -13.87 3.77
C ASP A 349 14.50 -12.75 4.73
N ALA A 350 15.02 -13.12 5.89
CA ALA A 350 15.52 -12.21 6.92
C ALA A 350 16.65 -11.29 6.44
N ASN A 351 17.41 -11.71 5.41
CA ASN A 351 18.44 -10.86 4.79
C ASN A 351 17.87 -9.57 4.19
N LEU A 352 16.56 -9.51 3.91
CA LEU A 352 15.88 -8.32 3.38
C LEU A 352 15.32 -7.39 4.47
N LEU A 353 15.48 -7.72 5.77
CA LEU A 353 15.11 -6.81 6.86
C LEU A 353 15.84 -5.47 6.77
N ILE A 354 17.09 -5.48 6.29
CA ILE A 354 17.83 -4.23 6.06
C ILE A 354 17.19 -3.36 4.97
N ASN A 355 16.68 -3.98 3.90
CA ASN A 355 15.97 -3.29 2.82
C ASN A 355 14.65 -2.70 3.34
N LEU A 356 13.93 -3.45 4.17
CA LEU A 356 12.71 -2.97 4.84
C LEU A 356 13.00 -1.72 5.68
N LYS A 357 14.03 -1.78 6.53
CA LYS A 357 14.42 -0.64 7.38
C LYS A 357 14.77 0.58 6.54
N GLN A 358 15.57 0.41 5.49
CA GLN A 358 15.97 1.50 4.60
C GLN A 358 14.77 2.11 3.86
N LEU A 359 13.85 1.28 3.36
CA LEU A 359 12.62 1.74 2.70
C LEU A 359 11.79 2.63 3.63
N LEU A 360 11.57 2.19 4.87
CA LEU A 360 10.74 2.90 5.83
C LEU A 360 11.39 4.20 6.30
N VAL A 361 12.70 4.20 6.61
CA VAL A 361 13.45 5.43 6.95
C VAL A 361 13.47 6.42 5.80
N PHE A 362 13.61 5.95 4.55
CA PHE A 362 13.56 6.81 3.36
C PHE A 362 12.20 7.50 3.20
N ASN A 363 11.11 6.78 3.44
CA ASN A 363 9.75 7.33 3.31
C ASN A 363 9.32 8.18 4.52
N PHE A 364 9.89 7.91 5.70
CA PHE A 364 9.60 8.62 6.95
C PHE A 364 10.91 9.02 7.64
N PRO A 365 11.58 10.09 7.16
CA PRO A 365 12.79 10.59 7.80
C PRO A 365 12.55 10.89 9.29
N GLY A 366 13.48 10.47 10.15
CA GLY A 366 13.36 10.60 11.60
C GLY A 366 12.66 9.43 12.32
N LEU A 367 12.04 8.49 11.59
CA LEU A 367 11.41 7.32 12.19
C LEU A 367 12.45 6.34 12.73
N ASN A 368 12.40 6.06 14.04
CA ASN A 368 13.20 5.02 14.66
C ASN A 368 12.64 3.63 14.30
N ILE A 369 13.50 2.77 13.74
CA ILE A 369 13.11 1.43 13.28
C ILE A 369 14.11 0.39 13.77
N VAL A 370 13.57 -0.66 14.36
CA VAL A 370 14.28 -1.89 14.71
C VAL A 370 13.69 -3.03 13.91
N THR A 371 14.55 -3.94 13.46
CA THR A 371 14.13 -5.12 12.70
C THR A 371 14.71 -6.36 13.35
N TYR A 372 13.91 -7.40 13.52
CA TYR A 372 14.33 -8.69 14.04
C TYR A 372 13.92 -9.81 13.08
N ASP A 373 14.73 -10.87 13.04
CA ASP A 373 14.28 -12.15 12.49
C ASP A 373 13.15 -12.70 13.38
N CYS A 374 12.19 -13.40 12.78
CA CYS A 374 11.12 -14.08 13.50
C CYS A 374 11.63 -15.12 14.52
N GLU A 375 12.86 -15.60 14.37
CA GLU A 375 13.54 -16.53 15.29
C GLU A 375 14.44 -15.81 16.33
N ASP A 376 14.59 -14.48 16.28
CA ASP A 376 15.42 -13.73 17.24
C ASP A 376 14.74 -13.68 18.63
N PRO A 377 15.39 -14.17 19.71
CA PRO A 377 14.83 -14.11 21.06
C PRO A 377 14.43 -12.69 21.51
N LYS A 378 15.13 -11.64 21.04
CA LYS A 378 14.81 -10.24 21.40
C LYS A 378 13.46 -9.80 20.86
N LEU A 379 12.98 -10.41 19.78
CA LEU A 379 11.63 -10.17 19.27
C LEU A 379 10.60 -10.70 20.26
N GLN A 380 10.82 -11.90 20.79
CA GLN A 380 9.92 -12.53 21.76
C GLN A 380 9.83 -11.70 23.04
N ASP A 381 10.98 -11.30 23.61
CA ASP A 381 11.04 -10.40 24.77
C ASP A 381 10.25 -9.11 24.52
N SER A 382 10.40 -8.54 23.30
CA SER A 382 9.69 -7.31 22.95
C SER A 382 8.18 -7.50 22.82
N LYS A 383 7.71 -8.66 22.34
CA LYS A 383 6.28 -8.98 22.21
C LYS A 383 5.65 -9.27 23.57
N GLU A 384 6.39 -9.91 24.47
CA GLU A 384 5.95 -10.14 25.87
C GLU A 384 5.79 -8.82 26.62
N ALA A 385 6.78 -7.93 26.54
CA ALA A 385 6.70 -6.61 27.16
C ALA A 385 5.53 -5.76 26.62
N LEU A 386 5.30 -5.81 25.30
CA LEU A 386 4.13 -5.17 24.68
C LEU A 386 2.81 -5.75 25.20
N THR A 387 2.73 -7.08 25.40
CA THR A 387 1.51 -7.73 25.90
C THR A 387 1.15 -7.22 27.30
N LEU A 388 2.14 -7.05 28.18
CA LEU A 388 1.95 -6.45 29.50
C LEU A 388 1.49 -4.99 29.40
N ALA A 389 2.08 -4.21 28.50
CA ALA A 389 1.69 -2.82 28.25
C ALA A 389 0.25 -2.72 27.69
N ALA A 390 -0.14 -3.62 26.80
CA ALA A 390 -1.48 -3.68 26.23
C ALA A 390 -2.56 -3.98 27.29
N GLN A 391 -2.28 -4.88 28.24
CA GLN A 391 -3.17 -5.14 29.37
C GLN A 391 -3.36 -3.89 30.25
N LYS A 392 -2.27 -3.19 30.59
CA LYS A 392 -2.34 -1.93 31.35
C LYS A 392 -3.15 -0.86 30.60
N TYR A 393 -2.93 -0.74 29.29
CA TYR A 393 -3.64 0.20 28.42
C TYR A 393 -5.16 -0.09 28.39
N GLN A 394 -5.55 -1.36 28.25
CA GLN A 394 -6.98 -1.75 28.27
C GLN A 394 -7.63 -1.42 29.62
N ASN A 395 -6.95 -1.69 30.74
CA ASN A 395 -7.45 -1.35 32.06
C ASN A 395 -7.67 0.16 32.22
N SER A 396 -6.76 0.99 31.68
CA SER A 396 -6.88 2.46 31.73
C SER A 396 -8.06 3.02 30.92
N LEU A 397 -8.44 2.34 29.83
CA LEU A 397 -9.62 2.73 29.04
C LEU A 397 -10.92 2.47 29.78
N VAL A 398 -11.01 1.34 30.51
CA VAL A 398 -12.22 0.95 31.25
C VAL A 398 -12.47 1.85 32.46
N THR A 399 -11.42 2.35 33.13
CA THR A 399 -11.55 3.30 34.24
C THR A 399 -11.81 4.74 33.83
N SER A 400 -11.66 5.06 32.54
CA SER A 400 -11.90 6.41 31.97
C SER A 400 -13.28 6.59 31.32
N GLN A 401 -14.10 5.53 31.30
CA GLN A 401 -15.52 5.54 30.96
C GLN A 401 -16.35 5.51 32.24
#